data_AF-A0AAE0L6G8-F1
#
_entry.id   AF-A0AAE0L6G8-F1
#
_cell.length_a   1.000
_cell.length_b   1.000
_cell.length_c   1.000
_cell.angle_alpha   90.00
_cell.angle_beta   90.00
_cell.angle_gamma   90.00
#
_symmetry.space_group_name_H-M   'P 1'
#
loop_
_entity.id
_entity.type
_entity.pdbx_description
1 polymer ?
#
loop_
_entity_poly.entity_id
_entity_poly.type
_entity_poly.pdbx_seq_one_letter_code
_entity_poly.pdbx_strand_id
1 'polypeptide(L)'
;MSAATTGDATTEDESEAPGRRAAADLFPPDTLDQIAMIFRSKERSNWKKYMIFSKEWSALSPLLFDRIAHNAQTEADPDAVVELQQFLNGLRKVNAEVERNDKLLKAFREVAPETLEGLVTSRRKEIGPAFLEHIDFRVQATEDVEVQEELLNLRSRIVALCKVLDEAMDDNQQVAAAAASFEKLLQVKSLDEADKMIDDMAASGGLNPALLLHTAKAYNSVKESEYTSDEIKDVMAHLYFKMKETTAQQQPAEVRILKYLLSMEDPMQRTQGLAEAFTPAVELETPNVDYLFTTPAKLLMTVQTVLQVYDKQPNAAQSVVGEAAGMMDPAVIERMRDIETEIEREFM
;
A
#
# COMPACT_ATOMS: atom_id res chain seq x y z
N MET A 1 -45.92 14.43 65.38
CA MET A 1 -44.87 13.50 65.86
C MET A 1 -44.53 12.58 64.69
N SER A 2 -43.24 12.63 64.30
CA SER A 2 -42.37 11.64 63.64
C SER A 2 -42.97 10.36 63.05
N ALA A 3 -42.48 9.76 61.97
CA ALA A 3 -41.14 9.78 61.37
C ALA A 3 -41.15 9.35 59.89
N ALA A 4 -40.04 9.66 59.20
CA ALA A 4 -39.68 9.36 57.83
C ALA A 4 -39.39 7.87 57.56
N THR A 5 -39.29 7.47 56.27
CA THR A 5 -38.04 6.97 55.63
C THR A 5 -38.27 6.67 54.14
N THR A 6 -37.68 7.55 53.32
CA THR A 6 -36.85 7.33 52.12
C THR A 6 -36.85 5.95 51.46
N GLY A 7 -37.29 5.90 50.20
CA GLY A 7 -36.90 4.87 49.22
C GLY A 7 -35.95 5.50 48.22
N ASP A 8 -34.66 5.29 48.43
CA ASP A 8 -33.58 5.62 47.50
C ASP A 8 -33.53 4.50 46.44
N ALA A 9 -33.72 4.86 45.18
CA ALA A 9 -33.56 3.97 44.04
C ALA A 9 -32.34 4.45 43.26
N THR A 10 -31.17 4.09 43.75
CA THR A 10 -29.91 4.15 43.03
C THR A 10 -29.97 3.10 41.93
N THR A 11 -30.28 3.52 40.70
CA THR A 11 -30.04 2.69 39.52
C THR A 11 -28.54 2.62 39.28
N GLU A 12 -27.97 1.47 39.64
CA GLU A 12 -26.69 0.95 39.18
C GLU A 12 -26.68 0.97 37.64
N ASP A 13 -25.79 1.77 37.06
CA ASP A 13 -25.34 1.60 35.67
C ASP A 13 -24.01 0.83 35.69
N GLU A 14 -24.13 -0.47 35.97
CA GLU A 14 -23.06 -1.45 35.80
C GLU A 14 -23.02 -1.95 34.35
N SER A 15 -22.48 -1.15 33.42
CA SER A 15 -21.88 -1.70 32.20
C SER A 15 -20.87 -0.79 31.49
N GLU A 16 -20.11 0.05 32.19
CA GLU A 16 -18.98 0.73 31.55
C GLU A 16 -17.73 -0.15 31.60
N ALA A 17 -17.31 -0.62 30.41
CA ALA A 17 -16.08 -1.39 30.23
C ALA A 17 -14.90 -0.69 30.96
N PRO A 18 -14.02 -1.45 31.65
CA PRO A 18 -12.95 -0.88 32.50
C PRO A 18 -12.08 0.18 31.81
N GLY A 19 -11.88 0.06 30.49
CA GLY A 19 -11.12 1.04 29.70
C GLY A 19 -11.80 2.40 29.51
N ARG A 20 -13.14 2.47 29.59
CA ARG A 20 -13.91 3.71 29.39
C ARG A 20 -13.81 4.65 30.59
N ARG A 21 -13.87 4.10 31.81
CA ARG A 21 -13.67 4.87 33.06
C ARG A 21 -12.27 5.44 33.17
N ALA A 22 -11.24 4.66 32.86
CA ALA A 22 -9.85 5.14 32.86
C ALA A 22 -9.61 6.27 31.83
N ALA A 23 -10.28 6.22 30.66
CA ALA A 23 -10.21 7.28 29.67
C ALA A 23 -10.97 8.55 30.10
N ALA A 24 -12.11 8.41 30.80
CA ALA A 24 -12.86 9.55 31.32
C ALA A 24 -12.09 10.34 32.40
N ASP A 25 -11.28 9.65 33.21
CA ASP A 25 -10.39 10.31 34.19
C ASP A 25 -9.26 11.11 33.50
N LEU A 26 -8.82 10.70 32.31
CA LEU A 26 -7.81 11.41 31.52
C LEU A 26 -8.38 12.63 30.77
N PHE A 27 -9.68 12.62 30.45
CA PHE A 27 -10.34 13.67 29.67
C PHE A 27 -11.57 14.22 30.40
N PRO A 28 -11.39 15.14 31.36
CA PRO A 28 -12.51 15.74 32.07
C PRO A 28 -13.38 16.59 31.14
N PRO A 29 -14.66 16.86 31.51
CA PRO A 29 -15.62 17.56 30.65
C PRO A 29 -15.12 18.90 30.09
N ASP A 30 -14.46 19.72 30.92
CA ASP A 30 -13.92 21.02 30.49
C ASP A 30 -12.85 20.86 29.40
N THR A 31 -12.02 19.81 29.49
CA THR A 31 -11.02 19.50 28.47
C THR A 31 -11.70 19.08 27.16
N LEU A 32 -12.75 18.25 27.22
CA LEU A 32 -13.51 17.84 26.04
C LEU A 32 -14.19 19.03 25.37
N ASP A 33 -14.71 19.99 26.13
CA ASP A 33 -15.31 21.22 25.60
C ASP A 33 -14.26 22.11 24.94
N GLN A 34 -13.06 22.24 25.52
CA GLN A 34 -11.94 22.96 24.90
C GLN A 34 -11.51 22.30 23.59
N ILE A 35 -11.41 20.98 23.54
CA ILE A 35 -11.08 20.23 22.32
C ILE A 35 -12.17 20.45 21.26
N ALA A 36 -13.45 20.37 21.64
CA ALA A 36 -14.56 20.66 20.74
C ALA A 36 -14.46 22.08 20.17
N MET A 37 -14.14 23.08 21.01
CA MET A 37 -13.93 24.46 20.59
C MET A 37 -12.77 24.60 19.61
N ILE A 38 -11.65 23.90 19.84
CA ILE A 38 -10.52 23.87 18.91
C ILE A 38 -10.99 23.35 17.55
N PHE A 39 -11.66 22.20 17.49
CA PHE A 39 -12.15 21.65 16.22
C PHE A 39 -13.16 22.59 15.53
N ARG A 40 -14.06 23.26 16.27
CA ARG A 40 -14.98 24.27 15.70
C ARG A 40 -14.24 25.49 15.14
N SER A 41 -13.12 25.88 15.74
CA SER A 41 -12.31 27.02 15.29
C SER A 41 -11.46 26.73 14.04
N LYS A 42 -11.32 25.45 13.66
CA LYS A 42 -10.46 25.01 12.55
C LYS A 42 -11.29 24.64 11.33
N GLU A 43 -10.72 24.89 10.17
CA GLU A 43 -11.29 24.40 8.91
C GLU A 43 -11.38 22.86 8.91
N ARG A 44 -12.47 22.36 8.34
CA ARG A 44 -12.77 20.93 8.25
C ARG A 44 -11.68 20.11 7.56
N SER A 45 -10.98 20.71 6.60
CA SER A 45 -9.81 20.14 5.92
C SER A 45 -8.70 19.72 6.89
N ASN A 46 -8.53 20.45 7.99
CA ASN A 46 -7.48 20.18 8.98
C ASN A 46 -7.88 19.13 10.02
N TRP A 47 -9.16 18.78 10.15
CA TRP A 47 -9.64 17.88 11.19
C TRP A 47 -8.94 16.51 11.11
N LYS A 48 -8.82 15.95 9.89
CA LYS A 48 -8.14 14.68 9.63
C LYS A 48 -6.71 14.68 10.16
N LYS A 49 -5.95 15.73 9.91
CA LYS A 49 -4.56 15.88 10.38
C LYS A 49 -4.48 15.86 11.90
N TYR A 50 -5.35 16.60 12.59
CA TYR A 50 -5.37 16.63 14.06
C TYR A 50 -5.73 15.26 14.67
N MET A 51 -6.68 14.54 14.06
CA MET A 51 -7.05 13.19 14.48
C MET A 51 -5.88 12.21 14.32
N ILE A 52 -5.14 12.30 13.21
CA ILE A 52 -4.00 11.42 12.92
C ILE A 52 -2.82 11.69 13.86
N PHE A 53 -2.53 12.96 14.17
CA PHE A 53 -1.39 13.36 15.00
C PHE A 53 -1.59 13.12 16.49
N SER A 54 -2.84 12.95 16.94
CA SER A 54 -3.12 12.65 18.34
C SER A 54 -2.95 11.16 18.62
N LYS A 55 -1.96 10.83 19.47
CA LYS A 55 -1.70 9.46 19.94
C LYS A 55 -2.87 8.89 20.76
N GLU A 56 -3.71 9.75 21.33
CA GLU A 56 -4.82 9.39 22.21
C GLU A 56 -6.19 9.48 21.52
N TRP A 57 -6.23 9.79 20.22
CA TRP A 57 -7.48 10.02 19.48
C TRP A 57 -8.48 8.86 19.59
N SER A 58 -8.00 7.61 19.58
CA SER A 58 -8.87 6.42 19.71
C SER A 58 -9.59 6.35 21.06
N ALA A 59 -8.96 6.81 22.14
CA ALA A 59 -9.57 6.89 23.47
C ALA A 59 -10.42 8.16 23.63
N LEU A 60 -9.98 9.27 23.04
CA LEU A 60 -10.63 10.58 23.13
C LEU A 60 -11.92 10.68 22.31
N SER A 61 -11.93 10.14 21.08
CA SER A 61 -13.01 10.39 20.12
C SER A 61 -14.40 9.94 20.60
N PRO A 62 -14.59 8.79 21.27
CA PRO A 62 -15.92 8.41 21.76
C PRO A 62 -16.42 9.38 22.83
N LEU A 63 -15.54 9.76 23.77
CA LEU A 63 -15.87 10.68 24.86
C LEU A 63 -16.22 12.08 24.33
N LEU A 64 -15.46 12.57 23.34
CA LEU A 64 -15.72 13.84 22.69
C LEU A 64 -17.07 13.83 21.95
N PHE A 65 -17.39 12.73 21.24
CA PHE A 65 -18.67 12.60 20.55
C PHE A 65 -19.84 12.55 21.52
N ASP A 66 -19.70 11.82 22.63
CA ASP A 66 -20.73 11.72 23.67
C ASP A 66 -20.93 13.08 24.37
N ARG A 67 -19.86 13.84 24.63
CA ARG A 67 -19.92 15.20 25.18
C ARG A 67 -20.66 16.17 24.25
N ILE A 68 -20.31 16.21 22.96
CA ILE A 68 -20.98 17.09 21.99
C ILE A 68 -22.45 16.70 21.82
N ALA A 69 -22.75 15.39 21.80
CA ALA A 69 -24.13 14.90 21.72
C ALA A 69 -24.95 15.31 22.95
N HIS A 70 -24.36 15.19 24.15
CA HIS A 70 -24.98 15.65 25.39
C HIS A 70 -25.25 17.16 25.38
N ASN A 71 -24.26 17.96 24.97
CA ASN A 71 -24.42 19.42 24.87
C ASN A 71 -25.54 19.79 23.89
N ALA A 72 -25.68 19.07 22.77
CA ALA A 72 -26.78 19.29 21.82
C ALA A 72 -28.17 18.91 22.37
N GLN A 73 -28.26 18.02 23.35
CA GLN A 73 -29.52 17.61 23.98
C GLN A 73 -29.99 18.58 25.07
N THR A 74 -29.04 19.25 25.73
CA THR A 74 -29.30 20.18 26.83
C THR A 74 -29.35 21.64 26.39
N GLU A 75 -28.95 21.92 25.14
CA GLU A 75 -29.03 23.25 24.54
C GLU A 75 -30.49 23.70 24.31
N ALA A 76 -30.77 24.95 24.69
CA ALA A 76 -32.10 25.53 24.63
C ALA A 76 -32.37 26.24 23.30
N ASP A 77 -31.34 26.78 22.66
CA ASP A 77 -31.45 27.45 21.37
C ASP A 77 -31.53 26.44 20.20
N PRO A 78 -32.65 26.36 19.46
CA PRO A 78 -32.80 25.43 18.35
C PRO A 78 -31.74 25.58 17.26
N ASP A 79 -31.26 26.79 16.99
CA ASP A 79 -30.25 27.04 15.97
C ASP A 79 -28.89 26.48 16.41
N ALA A 80 -28.50 26.71 17.66
CA ALA A 80 -27.29 26.14 18.26
C ALA A 80 -27.32 24.60 18.33
N VAL A 81 -28.48 23.99 18.59
CA VAL A 81 -28.67 22.52 18.53
C VAL A 81 -28.33 21.99 17.13
N VAL A 82 -28.85 22.63 16.08
CA VAL A 82 -28.60 22.23 14.69
C VAL A 82 -27.11 22.35 14.36
N GLU A 83 -26.46 23.45 14.76
CA GLU A 83 -25.01 23.62 14.57
C GLU A 83 -24.18 22.52 15.25
N LEU A 84 -24.49 22.19 16.51
CA LEU A 84 -23.79 21.14 17.25
C LEU A 84 -23.98 19.76 16.61
N GLN A 85 -25.19 19.45 16.13
CA GLN A 85 -25.46 18.20 15.42
C GLN A 85 -24.71 18.11 14.08
N GLN A 86 -24.69 19.20 13.30
CA GLN A 86 -23.92 19.26 12.06
C GLN A 86 -22.42 19.09 12.31
N PHE A 87 -21.90 19.74 13.35
CA PHE A 87 -20.52 19.62 13.79
C PHE A 87 -20.18 18.18 14.19
N LEU A 88 -21.00 17.56 15.06
CA LEU A 88 -20.83 16.17 15.51
C LEU A 88 -20.84 15.19 14.33
N ASN A 89 -21.83 15.31 13.44
CA ASN A 89 -21.91 14.47 12.23
C ASN A 89 -20.71 14.68 11.32
N GLY A 90 -20.21 15.92 11.23
CA GLY A 90 -19.00 16.26 10.52
C GLY A 90 -17.78 15.54 11.07
N LEU A 91 -17.57 15.61 12.39
CA LEU A 91 -16.45 14.94 13.07
C LEU A 91 -16.53 13.43 12.92
N ARG A 92 -17.69 12.82 13.14
CA ARG A 92 -17.90 11.37 12.97
C ARG A 92 -17.58 10.91 11.56
N LYS A 93 -17.95 11.70 10.54
CA LYS A 93 -17.63 11.38 9.14
C LYS A 93 -16.12 11.37 8.89
N VAL A 94 -15.39 12.37 9.40
CA VAL A 94 -13.93 12.44 9.25
C VAL A 94 -13.25 11.32 10.04
N ASN A 95 -13.73 11.03 11.25
CA ASN A 95 -13.23 9.92 12.06
C ASN A 95 -13.40 8.57 11.34
N ALA A 96 -14.58 8.30 10.79
CA ALA A 96 -14.83 7.08 10.02
C ALA A 96 -13.95 6.98 8.77
N GLU A 97 -13.62 8.11 8.13
CA GLU A 97 -12.67 8.15 7.03
C GLU A 97 -11.25 7.78 7.49
N VAL A 98 -10.77 8.35 8.60
CA VAL A 98 -9.48 8.04 9.21
C VAL A 98 -9.40 6.54 9.54
N GLU A 99 -10.40 5.99 10.21
CA GLU A 99 -10.45 4.56 10.58
C GLU A 99 -10.45 3.63 9.36
N ARG A 100 -11.22 3.98 8.32
CA ARG A 100 -11.24 3.21 7.08
C ARG A 100 -9.87 3.22 6.39
N ASN A 101 -9.24 4.40 6.29
CA ASN A 101 -7.92 4.51 5.68
C ASN A 101 -6.84 3.82 6.52
N ASP A 102 -6.94 3.82 7.85
CA ASP A 102 -6.04 3.06 8.71
C ASP A 102 -6.17 1.56 8.51
N LYS A 103 -7.40 1.05 8.37
CA LYS A 103 -7.62 -0.37 8.03
C LYS A 103 -7.03 -0.73 6.68
N LEU A 104 -7.20 0.14 5.68
CA LEU A 104 -6.64 -0.08 4.35
C LEU A 104 -5.10 -0.04 4.37
N LEU A 105 -4.51 0.96 5.03
CA LEU A 105 -3.06 1.06 5.18
C LEU A 105 -2.49 -0.15 5.92
N LYS A 106 -3.16 -0.61 6.99
CA LYS A 106 -2.78 -1.81 7.72
C LYS A 106 -2.78 -3.04 6.81
N ALA A 107 -3.82 -3.24 6.00
CA ALA A 107 -3.86 -4.34 5.03
C ALA A 107 -2.67 -4.29 4.04
N PHE A 108 -2.28 -3.09 3.61
CA PHE A 108 -1.12 -2.90 2.74
C PHE A 108 0.23 -3.14 3.42
N ARG A 109 0.32 -2.98 4.75
CA ARG A 109 1.55 -3.29 5.51
C ARG A 109 1.67 -4.78 5.85
N GLU A 110 0.53 -5.46 6.02
CA GLU A 110 0.50 -6.88 6.39
C GLU A 110 0.63 -7.82 5.17
N VAL A 111 0.38 -7.32 3.95
CA VAL A 111 0.49 -8.12 2.74
C VAL A 111 1.95 -8.35 2.36
N ALA A 112 2.27 -9.58 1.95
CA ALA A 112 3.60 -9.92 1.46
C ALA A 112 3.93 -9.07 0.21
N PRO A 113 5.15 -8.52 0.09
CA PRO A 113 5.56 -7.63 -1.01
C PRO A 113 5.26 -8.15 -2.42
N GLU A 114 5.23 -9.47 -2.61
CA GLU A 114 5.06 -10.18 -3.87
C GLU A 114 3.59 -10.30 -4.29
N THR A 115 2.66 -9.95 -3.40
CA THR A 115 1.20 -10.05 -3.60
C THR A 115 0.50 -8.70 -3.51
N LEU A 116 1.28 -7.61 -3.43
CA LEU A 116 0.81 -6.23 -3.35
C LEU A 116 -0.07 -5.86 -4.55
N GLU A 117 0.28 -6.35 -5.75
CA GLU A 117 -0.42 -6.09 -7.01
C GLU A 117 -1.87 -6.57 -6.97
N GLY A 118 -2.09 -7.75 -6.38
CA GLY A 118 -3.44 -8.27 -6.22
C GLY A 118 -4.28 -7.38 -5.28
N LEU A 119 -3.68 -6.84 -4.21
CA LEU A 119 -4.40 -6.02 -3.23
C LEU A 119 -4.73 -4.65 -3.82
N VAL A 120 -3.80 -4.06 -4.57
CA VAL A 120 -4.06 -2.84 -5.35
C VAL A 120 -5.21 -3.08 -6.33
N THR A 121 -5.20 -4.22 -7.03
CA THR A 121 -6.22 -4.54 -8.03
C THR A 121 -7.60 -4.78 -7.43
N SER A 122 -7.69 -5.44 -6.27
CA SER A 122 -8.96 -5.68 -5.58
C SER A 122 -9.51 -4.42 -4.90
N ARG A 123 -8.64 -3.57 -4.35
CA ARG A 123 -8.99 -2.36 -3.58
C ARG A 123 -8.88 -1.06 -4.36
N ARG A 124 -8.67 -1.10 -5.68
CA ARG A 124 -8.40 0.10 -6.51
C ARG A 124 -9.37 1.26 -6.28
N LYS A 125 -10.66 0.98 -6.06
CA LYS A 125 -11.70 2.00 -5.79
C LYS A 125 -11.50 2.77 -4.48
N GLU A 126 -10.84 2.16 -3.50
CA GLU A 126 -10.55 2.75 -2.20
C GLU A 126 -9.24 3.56 -2.22
N ILE A 127 -8.39 3.32 -3.21
CA ILE A 127 -7.11 4.00 -3.40
C ILE A 127 -7.33 5.27 -4.23
N GLY A 128 -7.30 6.42 -3.57
CA GLY A 128 -7.42 7.72 -4.21
C GLY A 128 -6.55 8.78 -3.54
N PRO A 129 -6.61 10.05 -3.99
CA PRO A 129 -5.81 11.13 -3.43
C PRO A 129 -5.95 11.27 -1.91
N ALA A 130 -7.17 11.09 -1.38
CA ALA A 130 -7.43 11.15 0.05
C ALA A 130 -6.73 10.03 0.85
N PHE A 131 -6.55 8.85 0.26
CA PHE A 131 -5.81 7.76 0.90
C PHE A 131 -4.30 8.01 0.85
N LEU A 132 -3.76 8.51 -0.28
CA LEU A 132 -2.34 8.86 -0.37
C LEU A 132 -1.95 9.97 0.61
N GLU A 133 -2.79 11.01 0.72
CA GLU A 133 -2.63 12.06 1.72
C GLU A 133 -2.71 11.51 3.16
N HIS A 134 -3.54 10.48 3.40
CA HIS A 134 -3.58 9.81 4.69
C HIS A 134 -2.25 9.15 5.05
N ILE A 135 -1.59 8.50 4.09
CA ILE A 135 -0.24 7.95 4.28
C ILE A 135 0.75 9.07 4.58
N ASP A 136 0.68 10.19 3.85
CA ASP A 136 1.55 11.36 4.07
C ASP A 136 1.41 11.92 5.50
N PHE A 137 0.18 11.99 6.02
CA PHE A 137 -0.02 12.37 7.42
C PHE A 137 0.50 11.32 8.39
N ARG A 138 0.40 10.02 8.11
CA ARG A 138 0.97 8.97 8.98
C ARG A 138 2.49 9.01 9.03
N VAL A 139 3.15 9.29 7.89
CA VAL A 139 4.59 9.55 7.82
C VAL A 139 4.97 10.74 8.71
N GLN A 140 4.23 11.85 8.63
CA GLN A 140 4.48 13.03 9.46
C GLN A 140 4.19 12.82 10.95
N ALA A 141 3.32 11.86 11.29
CA ALA A 141 2.89 11.61 12.67
C ALA A 141 3.87 10.74 13.47
N THR A 142 4.72 9.97 12.79
CA THR A 142 5.70 9.10 13.44
C THR A 142 7.06 9.79 13.53
N GLU A 143 7.74 9.59 14.65
CA GLU A 143 9.12 10.05 14.88
C GLU A 143 10.16 8.98 14.51
N ASP A 144 9.70 7.75 14.24
CA ASP A 144 10.52 6.61 13.87
C ASP A 144 10.89 6.65 12.38
N VAL A 145 12.19 6.82 12.11
CA VAL A 145 12.74 6.95 10.75
C VAL A 145 12.51 5.70 9.92
N GLU A 146 12.63 4.51 10.51
CA GLU A 146 12.43 3.24 9.79
C GLU A 146 10.97 3.12 9.33
N VAL A 147 10.03 3.51 10.20
CA VAL A 147 8.60 3.54 9.86
C VAL A 147 8.29 4.61 8.81
N GLN A 148 8.98 5.76 8.83
CA GLN A 148 8.83 6.77 7.78
C GLN A 148 9.25 6.22 6.43
N GLU A 149 10.42 5.59 6.34
CA GLU A 149 10.94 5.00 5.11
C GLU A 149 10.03 3.87 4.60
N GLU A 150 9.59 2.97 5.48
CA GLU A 150 8.64 1.90 5.14
C GLU A 150 7.36 2.46 4.50
N LEU A 151 6.74 3.46 5.13
CA LEU A 151 5.50 4.06 4.66
C LEU A 151 5.68 4.83 3.34
N LEU A 152 6.80 5.54 3.16
CA LEU A 152 7.11 6.24 1.91
C LEU A 152 7.34 5.25 0.76
N ASN A 153 8.03 4.14 1.02
CA ASN A 153 8.26 3.09 0.03
C ASN A 153 6.97 2.38 -0.35
N LEU A 154 6.14 2.05 0.64
CA LEU A 154 4.81 1.49 0.40
C LEU A 154 3.94 2.42 -0.44
N ARG A 155 3.92 3.72 -0.11
CA ARG A 155 3.18 4.75 -0.87
C ARG A 155 3.61 4.79 -2.33
N SER A 156 4.90 4.87 -2.58
CA SER A 156 5.46 4.96 -3.94
C SER A 156 5.11 3.71 -4.76
N ARG A 157 5.20 2.53 -4.15
CA ARG A 157 4.80 1.26 -4.79
C ARG A 157 3.30 1.22 -5.10
N ILE A 158 2.44 1.64 -4.17
CA ILE A 158 0.98 1.69 -4.40
C ILE A 158 0.64 2.62 -5.58
N VAL A 159 1.24 3.80 -5.64
CA VAL A 159 1.04 4.77 -6.73
C VAL A 159 1.43 4.15 -8.08
N ALA A 160 2.60 3.52 -8.14
CA ALA A 160 3.10 2.88 -9.35
C ALA A 160 2.18 1.77 -9.86
N LEU A 161 1.74 0.90 -8.95
CA LEU A 161 0.83 -0.20 -9.27
C LEU A 161 -0.53 0.31 -9.71
N CYS A 162 -1.05 1.37 -9.08
CA CYS A 162 -2.30 1.99 -9.53
C CYS A 162 -2.18 2.51 -10.96
N LYS A 163 -1.06 3.14 -11.31
CA LYS A 163 -0.85 3.67 -12.66
C LYS A 163 -0.75 2.55 -13.71
N VAL A 164 0.04 1.50 -13.44
CA VAL A 164 0.09 0.33 -14.34
C VAL A 164 -1.29 -0.29 -14.49
N LEU A 165 -2.04 -0.41 -13.39
CA LEU A 165 -3.39 -0.94 -13.42
C LEU A 165 -4.33 -0.07 -14.25
N ASP A 166 -4.30 1.25 -14.04
CA ASP A 166 -5.15 2.19 -14.77
C ASP A 166 -4.83 2.17 -16.27
N GLU A 167 -3.54 2.15 -16.64
CA GLU A 167 -3.09 2.05 -18.04
C GLU A 167 -3.48 0.72 -18.67
N ALA A 168 -3.29 -0.40 -17.96
CA ALA A 168 -3.69 -1.73 -18.43
C ALA A 168 -5.21 -1.91 -18.53
N MET A 169 -5.98 -1.13 -17.77
CA MET A 169 -7.45 -1.16 -17.78
C MET A 169 -8.07 -0.16 -18.76
N ASP A 170 -7.30 0.74 -19.37
CA ASP A 170 -7.81 1.75 -20.32
C ASP A 170 -8.24 1.10 -21.64
N ASP A 171 -7.54 0.06 -22.08
CA ASP A 171 -7.87 -0.71 -23.29
C ASP A 171 -8.84 -1.86 -22.99
N ASN A 172 -10.13 -1.57 -23.12
CA ASN A 172 -11.20 -2.56 -22.95
C ASN A 172 -11.04 -3.82 -23.82
N GLN A 173 -10.44 -3.71 -25.00
CA GLN A 173 -10.21 -4.86 -25.88
C GLN A 173 -9.10 -5.75 -25.30
N GLN A 174 -8.01 -5.17 -24.80
CA GLN A 174 -6.96 -5.92 -24.11
C GLN A 174 -7.46 -6.55 -22.82
N VAL A 175 -8.29 -5.85 -22.04
CA VAL A 175 -8.90 -6.41 -20.82
C VAL A 175 -9.79 -7.61 -21.14
N ALA A 176 -10.61 -7.53 -22.19
CA ALA A 176 -11.45 -8.64 -22.63
C ALA A 176 -10.62 -9.82 -23.14
N ALA A 177 -9.55 -9.55 -23.89
CA ALA A 177 -8.63 -10.58 -24.36
C ALA A 177 -7.90 -11.27 -23.20
N ALA A 178 -7.42 -10.50 -22.21
CA ALA A 178 -6.79 -11.01 -21.00
C ALA A 178 -7.74 -11.93 -20.21
N ALA A 179 -9.00 -11.52 -20.02
CA ALA A 179 -10.01 -12.34 -19.36
C ALA A 179 -10.26 -13.66 -20.12
N ALA A 180 -10.39 -13.61 -21.45
CA ALA A 180 -10.57 -14.81 -22.27
C ALA A 180 -9.35 -15.75 -22.25
N SER A 181 -8.13 -15.20 -22.24
CA SER A 181 -6.90 -15.99 -22.10
C SER A 181 -6.80 -16.66 -20.73
N PHE A 182 -7.14 -15.93 -19.66
CA PHE A 182 -7.19 -16.48 -18.32
C PHE A 182 -8.26 -17.58 -18.18
N GLU A 183 -9.45 -17.38 -18.76
CA GLU A 183 -10.50 -18.42 -18.76
C GLU A 183 -10.04 -19.71 -19.47
N LYS A 184 -9.35 -19.58 -20.61
CA LYS A 184 -8.77 -20.75 -21.30
C LYS A 184 -7.72 -21.45 -20.44
N LEU A 185 -6.89 -20.69 -19.73
CA LEU A 185 -5.90 -21.25 -18.82
C LEU A 185 -6.55 -22.05 -17.69
N LEU A 186 -7.70 -21.61 -17.18
CA LEU A 186 -8.45 -22.35 -16.16
C LEU A 186 -9.10 -23.65 -16.67
N GLN A 187 -9.18 -23.86 -17.99
CA GLN A 187 -9.80 -25.04 -18.60
C GLN A 187 -8.80 -26.17 -18.91
N VAL A 188 -7.51 -25.96 -18.67
CA VAL A 188 -6.48 -26.99 -18.85
C VAL A 188 -6.64 -28.13 -17.84
N LYS A 189 -6.12 -29.31 -18.18
CA LYS A 189 -6.37 -30.53 -17.39
C LYS A 189 -5.29 -30.81 -16.34
N SER A 190 -4.17 -30.11 -16.39
CA SER A 190 -3.05 -30.26 -15.46
C SER A 190 -2.24 -28.97 -15.31
N LEU A 191 -1.47 -28.87 -14.22
CA LEU A 191 -0.53 -27.77 -14.01
C LEU A 191 0.57 -27.74 -15.08
N ASP A 192 1.06 -28.91 -15.53
CA ASP A 192 2.05 -28.97 -16.62
C ASP A 192 1.51 -28.37 -17.93
N GLU A 193 0.23 -28.58 -18.24
CA GLU A 193 -0.43 -27.96 -19.40
C GLU A 193 -0.59 -26.45 -19.21
N ALA A 194 -0.92 -25.99 -18.00
CA ALA A 194 -0.97 -24.57 -17.65
C ALA A 194 0.40 -23.90 -17.81
N ASP A 195 1.47 -24.49 -17.27
CA ASP A 195 2.81 -23.95 -17.30
C ASP A 195 3.31 -23.78 -18.73
N LYS A 196 3.11 -24.82 -19.56
CA LYS A 196 3.42 -24.75 -20.98
C LYS A 196 2.62 -23.66 -21.70
N MET A 197 1.33 -23.51 -21.38
CA MET A 197 0.50 -22.45 -21.95
C MET A 197 0.99 -21.05 -21.54
N ILE A 198 1.46 -20.88 -20.30
CA ILE A 198 2.06 -19.63 -19.83
C ILE A 198 3.36 -19.34 -20.59
N ASP A 199 4.22 -20.34 -20.77
CA ASP A 199 5.48 -20.19 -21.50
C ASP A 199 5.23 -19.86 -22.99
N ASP A 200 4.26 -20.51 -23.63
CA ASP A 200 3.82 -20.21 -25.01
C ASP A 200 3.24 -18.79 -25.14
N MET A 201 2.48 -18.34 -24.13
CA MET A 201 1.97 -16.96 -24.07
C MET A 201 3.11 -15.95 -23.92
N ALA A 202 4.14 -16.24 -23.12
CA ALA A 202 5.29 -15.37 -22.99
C ALA A 202 6.08 -15.28 -24.31
N ALA A 203 6.36 -16.41 -24.95
CA ALA A 203 7.08 -16.47 -26.22
C ALA A 203 6.37 -15.72 -27.37
N SER A 204 5.03 -15.64 -27.32
CA SER A 204 4.22 -14.93 -28.31
C SER A 204 3.89 -13.48 -27.95
N GLY A 205 4.37 -12.98 -26.79
CA GLY A 205 4.06 -11.64 -26.28
C GLY A 205 2.63 -11.48 -25.74
N GLY A 206 1.92 -12.59 -25.52
CA GLY A 206 0.57 -12.63 -24.95
C GLY A 206 0.52 -12.49 -23.43
N LEU A 207 1.66 -12.67 -22.73
CA LEU A 207 1.78 -12.44 -21.29
C LEU A 207 1.94 -10.93 -20.98
N ASN A 208 0.86 -10.20 -21.19
CA ASN A 208 0.83 -8.74 -21.02
C ASN A 208 0.44 -8.31 -19.58
N PRO A 209 0.64 -7.03 -19.22
CA PRO A 209 0.29 -6.53 -17.88
C PRO A 209 -1.19 -6.72 -17.51
N ALA A 210 -2.10 -6.60 -18.49
CA ALA A 210 -3.53 -6.79 -18.25
C ALA A 210 -3.85 -8.23 -17.81
N LEU A 211 -3.22 -9.24 -18.41
CA LEU A 211 -3.36 -10.64 -18.02
C LEU A 211 -2.80 -10.88 -16.60
N LEU A 212 -1.60 -10.37 -16.31
CA LEU A 212 -0.99 -10.52 -14.98
C LEU A 212 -1.87 -9.91 -13.89
N LEU A 213 -2.40 -8.70 -14.11
CA LEU A 213 -3.29 -8.02 -13.16
C LEU A 213 -4.64 -8.73 -13.01
N HIS A 214 -5.19 -9.27 -14.10
CA HIS A 214 -6.41 -10.06 -14.06
C HIS A 214 -6.22 -11.33 -13.20
N THR A 215 -5.12 -12.04 -13.40
CA THR A 215 -4.75 -13.21 -12.59
C THR A 215 -4.48 -12.83 -11.14
N ALA A 216 -3.77 -11.73 -10.86
CA ALA A 216 -3.51 -11.24 -9.51
C ALA A 216 -4.80 -10.94 -8.75
N LYS A 217 -5.78 -10.32 -9.42
CA LYS A 217 -7.11 -10.06 -8.87
C LYS A 217 -7.86 -11.35 -8.55
N ALA A 218 -7.84 -12.31 -9.48
CA ALA A 218 -8.52 -13.59 -9.31
C ALA A 218 -7.90 -14.37 -8.14
N TYR A 219 -6.56 -14.43 -8.08
CA TYR A 219 -5.83 -15.06 -6.99
C TYR A 219 -6.19 -14.46 -5.63
N ASN A 220 -6.14 -13.13 -5.49
CA ASN A 220 -6.51 -12.50 -4.22
C ASN A 220 -7.98 -12.70 -3.84
N SER A 221 -8.88 -12.70 -4.82
CA SER A 221 -10.30 -12.98 -4.56
C SER A 221 -10.51 -14.40 -4.03
N VAL A 222 -9.75 -15.38 -4.55
CA VAL A 222 -9.77 -16.77 -4.09
C VAL A 222 -9.10 -16.92 -2.72
N LYS A 223 -7.98 -16.24 -2.51
CA LYS A 223 -7.23 -16.25 -1.24
C LYS A 223 -8.03 -15.69 -0.07
N GLU A 224 -8.77 -14.61 -0.29
CA GLU A 224 -9.61 -13.97 0.74
C GLU A 224 -10.97 -14.68 0.96
N SER A 225 -11.36 -15.59 0.06
CA SER A 225 -12.66 -16.27 0.13
C SER A 225 -12.66 -17.40 1.17
N GLU A 226 -13.58 -17.32 2.12
CA GLU A 226 -13.88 -18.41 3.06
C GLU A 226 -14.58 -19.61 2.39
N TYR A 227 -15.10 -19.43 1.18
CA TYR A 227 -15.90 -20.43 0.47
C TYR A 227 -15.08 -21.26 -0.53
N THR A 228 -13.81 -20.94 -0.72
CA THR A 228 -12.94 -21.60 -1.69
C THR A 228 -12.07 -22.64 -1.00
N SER A 229 -12.00 -23.86 -1.54
CA SER A 229 -11.16 -24.92 -0.97
C SER A 229 -9.67 -24.59 -1.13
N ASP A 230 -8.84 -25.16 -0.28
CA ASP A 230 -7.41 -24.87 -0.27
C ASP A 230 -6.72 -25.37 -1.57
N GLU A 231 -7.21 -26.45 -2.18
CA GLU A 231 -6.71 -26.92 -3.46
C GLU A 231 -6.89 -25.89 -4.58
N ILE A 232 -8.02 -25.17 -4.58
CA ILE A 232 -8.27 -24.10 -5.57
C ILE A 232 -7.34 -22.91 -5.29
N LYS A 233 -7.06 -22.60 -4.02
CA LYS A 233 -6.11 -21.55 -3.65
C LYS A 233 -4.70 -21.89 -4.11
N ASP A 234 -4.27 -23.14 -3.95
CA ASP A 234 -2.95 -23.61 -4.36
C ASP A 234 -2.78 -23.55 -5.88
N VAL A 235 -3.79 -24.00 -6.65
CA VAL A 235 -3.79 -23.89 -8.12
C VAL A 235 -3.72 -22.42 -8.54
N MET A 236 -4.54 -21.55 -7.94
CA MET A 236 -4.53 -20.12 -8.25
C MET A 236 -3.21 -19.43 -7.90
N ALA A 237 -2.58 -19.82 -6.78
CA ALA A 237 -1.26 -19.35 -6.40
C ALA A 237 -0.21 -19.78 -7.43
N HIS A 238 -0.20 -21.06 -7.82
CA HIS A 238 0.72 -21.60 -8.83
C HIS A 238 0.63 -20.82 -10.14
N LEU A 239 -0.58 -20.65 -10.68
CA LEU A 239 -0.79 -19.90 -11.93
C LEU A 239 -0.30 -18.45 -11.84
N TYR A 240 -0.60 -17.76 -10.73
CA TYR A 240 -0.18 -16.38 -10.51
C TYR A 240 1.35 -16.27 -10.42
N PHE A 241 2.00 -17.09 -9.59
CA PHE A 241 3.44 -17.03 -9.39
C PHE A 241 4.22 -17.45 -10.63
N LYS A 242 3.77 -18.50 -11.35
CA LYS A 242 4.36 -18.89 -12.64
C LYS A 242 4.27 -17.76 -13.66
N MET A 243 3.10 -17.11 -13.82
CA MET A 243 2.99 -15.94 -14.71
C MET A 243 3.91 -14.80 -14.28
N LYS A 244 3.99 -14.52 -12.98
CA LYS A 244 4.83 -13.44 -12.45
C LYS A 244 6.32 -13.71 -12.72
N GLU A 245 6.76 -14.93 -12.47
CA GLU A 245 8.13 -15.39 -12.74
C GLU A 245 8.45 -15.33 -14.24
N THR A 246 7.60 -15.90 -15.08
CA THR A 246 7.79 -15.86 -16.54
C THR A 246 7.80 -14.42 -17.06
N THR A 247 6.96 -13.52 -16.50
CA THR A 247 6.99 -12.08 -16.85
C THR A 247 8.32 -11.43 -16.45
N ALA A 248 8.82 -11.73 -15.25
CA ALA A 248 10.10 -11.21 -14.79
C ALA A 248 11.28 -11.68 -15.65
N GLN A 249 11.25 -12.93 -16.13
CA GLN A 249 12.26 -13.49 -17.03
C GLN A 249 12.26 -12.83 -18.42
N GLN A 250 11.14 -12.26 -18.88
CA GLN A 250 11.08 -11.52 -20.15
C GLN A 250 11.81 -10.16 -20.10
N GLN A 251 12.20 -9.68 -18.92
CA GLN A 251 12.96 -8.44 -18.81
C GLN A 251 14.35 -8.58 -19.45
N PRO A 252 14.91 -7.50 -20.02
CA PRO A 252 16.30 -7.48 -20.47
C PRO A 252 17.25 -7.90 -19.33
N ALA A 253 18.33 -8.60 -19.67
CA ALA A 253 19.32 -9.08 -18.70
C ALA A 253 19.86 -7.93 -17.85
N GLU A 254 20.10 -6.76 -18.46
CA GLU A 254 20.58 -5.56 -17.78
C GLU A 254 19.63 -5.06 -16.68
N VAL A 255 18.32 -5.16 -16.91
CA VAL A 255 17.30 -4.74 -15.92
C VAL A 255 17.27 -5.73 -14.75
N ARG A 256 17.35 -7.03 -15.04
CA ARG A 256 17.41 -8.09 -14.01
C ARG A 256 18.67 -8.00 -13.16
N ILE A 257 19.83 -7.83 -13.80
CA ILE A 257 21.12 -7.61 -13.14
C ILE A 257 21.08 -6.35 -12.27
N LEU A 258 20.58 -5.23 -12.80
CA LEU A 258 20.46 -3.99 -12.04
C LEU A 258 19.56 -4.17 -10.81
N LYS A 259 18.41 -4.84 -10.95
CA LYS A 259 17.51 -5.13 -9.82
C LYS A 259 18.19 -5.98 -8.73
N TYR A 260 18.96 -6.99 -9.13
CA TYR A 260 19.75 -7.80 -8.21
C TYR A 260 20.80 -6.96 -7.46
N LEU A 261 21.57 -6.13 -8.17
CA LEU A 261 22.58 -5.25 -7.56
C LEU A 261 21.96 -4.25 -6.58
N LEU A 262 20.80 -3.68 -6.90
CA LEU A 262 20.10 -2.72 -6.03
C LEU A 262 19.52 -3.36 -4.77
N SER A 263 19.30 -4.68 -4.78
CA SER A 263 18.90 -5.45 -3.60
C SER A 263 20.04 -5.67 -2.60
N MET A 264 21.29 -5.44 -3.01
CA MET A 264 22.47 -5.58 -2.15
C MET A 264 22.69 -4.31 -1.33
N GLU A 265 22.56 -4.44 -0.01
CA GLU A 265 22.82 -3.35 0.92
C GLU A 265 24.33 -3.04 1.03
N ASP A 266 25.16 -4.09 1.12
CA ASP A 266 26.60 -3.97 1.27
C ASP A 266 27.28 -3.50 -0.04
N PRO A 267 27.97 -2.34 -0.05
CA PRO A 267 28.72 -1.87 -1.21
C PRO A 267 29.74 -2.89 -1.73
N MET A 268 30.41 -3.64 -0.86
CA MET A 268 31.42 -4.62 -1.30
C MET A 268 30.80 -5.78 -2.06
N GLN A 269 29.64 -6.26 -1.60
CA GLN A 269 28.90 -7.32 -2.31
C GLN A 269 28.42 -6.82 -3.67
N ARG A 270 28.07 -5.54 -3.77
CA ARG A 270 27.66 -4.91 -5.03
C ARG A 270 28.79 -4.80 -6.04
N THR A 271 29.99 -4.38 -5.60
CA THR A 271 31.19 -4.39 -6.44
C THR A 271 31.50 -5.80 -6.96
N GLN A 272 31.41 -6.80 -6.07
CA GLN A 272 31.59 -8.20 -6.46
C GLN A 272 30.52 -8.65 -7.46
N GLY A 273 29.25 -8.30 -7.22
CA GLY A 273 28.15 -8.60 -8.12
C GLY A 273 28.31 -7.96 -9.50
N LEU A 274 28.88 -6.75 -9.58
CA LEU A 274 29.25 -6.11 -10.84
C LEU A 274 30.34 -6.89 -11.57
N ALA A 275 31.41 -7.27 -10.87
CA ALA A 275 32.49 -8.07 -11.45
C ALA A 275 31.98 -9.43 -11.96
N GLU A 276 31.07 -10.07 -11.22
CA GLU A 276 30.42 -11.32 -11.63
C GLU A 276 29.55 -11.11 -12.87
N ALA A 277 28.71 -10.07 -12.89
CA ALA A 277 27.84 -9.74 -14.03
C ALA A 277 28.61 -9.40 -15.32
N PHE A 278 29.86 -8.93 -15.21
CA PHE A 278 30.72 -8.62 -16.36
C PHE A 278 31.65 -9.75 -16.78
N THR A 279 31.70 -10.85 -16.02
CA THR A 279 32.51 -12.01 -16.36
C THR A 279 31.68 -12.99 -17.20
N PRO A 280 31.98 -13.20 -18.48
CA PRO A 280 31.20 -14.10 -19.32
C PRO A 280 31.34 -15.55 -18.82
N ALA A 281 30.27 -16.09 -18.25
CA ALA A 281 30.10 -17.52 -18.03
C ALA A 281 29.19 -18.11 -19.11
N VAL A 282 29.09 -19.44 -19.18
CA VAL A 282 28.01 -20.07 -19.97
C VAL A 282 26.68 -19.66 -19.32
N GLU A 283 25.83 -18.97 -20.07
CA GLU A 283 24.44 -18.68 -19.68
C GLU A 283 23.76 -20.02 -19.39
N LEU A 284 23.55 -20.30 -18.10
CA LEU A 284 22.81 -21.47 -17.63
C LEU A 284 21.50 -20.95 -17.05
N GLU A 285 20.43 -21.07 -17.82
CA GLU A 285 19.07 -20.98 -17.29
C GLU A 285 18.82 -22.29 -16.52
N THR A 286 18.92 -22.24 -15.20
CA THR A 286 18.44 -23.33 -14.34
C THR A 286 17.13 -22.91 -13.70
N PRO A 287 16.28 -23.87 -13.26
CA PRO A 287 14.97 -23.55 -12.67
C PRO A 287 15.00 -22.59 -11.46
N ASN A 288 16.18 -22.36 -10.86
CA ASN A 288 16.34 -21.55 -9.64
C ASN A 288 17.49 -20.54 -9.69
N VAL A 289 18.31 -20.50 -10.74
CA VAL A 289 19.47 -19.59 -10.86
C VAL A 289 19.64 -19.16 -12.30
N ASP A 290 19.45 -17.86 -12.52
CA ASP A 290 19.71 -17.15 -13.77
C ASP A 290 21.17 -16.63 -13.71
N TYR A 291 22.11 -17.36 -14.32
CA TYR A 291 23.48 -16.85 -14.50
C TYR A 291 23.50 -15.84 -15.66
N LEU A 292 23.07 -14.61 -15.36
CA LEU A 292 23.03 -13.52 -16.33
C LEU A 292 24.36 -12.79 -16.37
N PHE A 293 24.85 -12.53 -17.57
CA PHE A 293 25.98 -11.64 -17.79
C PHE A 293 25.59 -10.50 -18.72
N THR A 294 26.30 -9.40 -18.62
CA THR A 294 26.20 -8.28 -19.55
C THR A 294 27.57 -7.63 -19.73
N THR A 295 27.63 -6.57 -20.52
CA THR A 295 28.84 -5.76 -20.67
C THR A 295 28.70 -4.48 -19.85
N PRO A 296 29.81 -3.92 -19.32
CA PRO A 296 29.80 -2.64 -18.62
C PRO A 296 29.03 -1.54 -19.37
N ALA A 297 29.26 -1.42 -20.68
CA ALA A 297 28.58 -0.42 -21.52
C ALA A 297 27.05 -0.58 -21.59
N LYS A 298 26.54 -1.81 -21.69
CA LYS A 298 25.09 -2.08 -21.75
C LYS A 298 24.41 -1.82 -20.41
N LEU A 299 25.04 -2.24 -19.30
CA LEU A 299 24.51 -1.97 -17.96
C LEU A 299 24.54 -0.47 -17.66
N LEU A 300 25.65 0.21 -17.96
CA LEU A 300 25.77 1.66 -17.79
C LEU A 300 24.70 2.42 -18.57
N MET A 301 24.47 2.05 -19.84
CA MET A 301 23.41 2.67 -20.65
C MET A 301 22.02 2.49 -20.02
N THR A 302 21.74 1.31 -19.45
CA THR A 302 20.49 1.04 -18.75
C THR A 302 20.35 1.91 -17.51
N VAL A 303 21.39 1.97 -16.67
CA VAL A 303 21.47 2.82 -15.47
C VAL A 303 21.25 4.29 -15.83
N GLN A 304 21.98 4.81 -16.81
CA GLN A 304 21.86 6.18 -17.30
C GLN A 304 20.48 6.49 -17.85
N THR A 305 19.85 5.55 -18.55
CA THR A 305 18.49 5.74 -19.06
C THR A 305 17.50 5.93 -17.90
N VAL A 306 17.60 5.12 -16.85
CA VAL A 306 16.73 5.24 -15.67
C VAL A 306 17.00 6.55 -14.91
N LEU A 307 18.27 6.89 -14.66
CA LEU A 307 18.65 8.13 -13.98
C LEU A 307 18.25 9.38 -14.77
N GLN A 308 18.40 9.38 -16.10
CA GLN A 308 17.96 10.49 -16.94
C GLN A 308 16.44 10.70 -16.92
N VAL A 309 15.67 9.60 -16.84
CA VAL A 309 14.20 9.68 -16.70
C VAL A 309 13.84 10.28 -15.33
N TYR A 310 14.56 9.90 -14.28
CA TYR A 310 14.40 10.48 -12.94
C TYR A 310 14.76 11.99 -12.92
N ASP A 311 15.94 12.36 -13.40
CA ASP A 311 16.45 13.74 -13.35
C ASP A 311 15.63 14.73 -14.18
N LYS A 312 15.02 14.27 -15.28
CA LYS A 312 14.15 15.10 -16.13
C LYS A 312 12.75 15.30 -15.55
N GLN A 313 12.40 14.64 -14.45
CA GLN A 313 11.13 14.82 -13.76
C GLN A 313 11.36 15.41 -12.35
N PRO A 314 11.07 16.70 -12.13
CA PRO A 314 11.22 17.33 -10.80
C PRO A 314 10.37 16.68 -9.70
N ASN A 315 9.40 15.84 -10.08
CA ASN A 315 8.53 15.01 -9.23
C ASN A 315 8.57 13.53 -9.67
N ALA A 316 9.72 13.00 -10.09
CA ALA A 316 9.86 11.64 -10.65
C ALA A 316 9.27 10.52 -9.78
N ALA A 317 9.45 10.62 -8.45
CA ALA A 317 8.84 9.69 -7.48
C ALA A 317 7.30 9.64 -7.54
N GLN A 318 6.65 10.65 -8.13
CA GLN A 318 5.20 10.73 -8.32
C GLN A 318 4.74 10.38 -9.75
N SER A 319 5.66 10.26 -10.71
CA SER A 319 5.34 10.31 -12.14
C SER A 319 5.83 9.09 -12.94
N VAL A 320 6.81 8.34 -12.46
CA VAL A 320 7.32 7.15 -13.18
C VAL A 320 6.68 5.84 -12.73
N VAL A 321 6.52 4.93 -13.69
CA VAL A 321 5.45 3.93 -13.76
C VAL A 321 6.02 2.52 -13.64
N GLY A 322 5.26 1.63 -12.99
CA GLY A 322 5.54 0.20 -12.97
C GLY A 322 6.79 -0.18 -12.17
N GLU A 323 7.49 -1.23 -12.60
CA GLU A 323 8.66 -1.76 -11.89
C GLU A 323 9.80 -0.73 -11.74
N ALA A 324 9.79 0.33 -12.56
CA ALA A 324 10.70 1.46 -12.46
C ALA A 324 10.42 2.37 -11.24
N ALA A 325 9.23 2.32 -10.63
CA ALA A 325 8.93 3.15 -9.46
C ALA A 325 9.65 2.68 -8.18
N GLY A 326 9.91 1.38 -8.04
CA GLY A 326 10.80 0.87 -6.98
C GLY A 326 12.26 1.31 -7.17
N MET A 327 12.63 1.64 -8.41
CA MET A 327 13.93 2.22 -8.77
C MET A 327 14.00 3.74 -8.57
N MET A 328 12.88 4.40 -8.22
CA MET A 328 12.78 5.86 -8.06
C MET A 328 12.68 6.32 -6.61
N ASP A 329 12.81 5.40 -5.66
CA ASP A 329 13.09 5.74 -4.26
C ASP A 329 14.41 6.54 -4.22
N PRO A 330 14.47 7.71 -3.57
CA PRO A 330 15.70 8.47 -3.42
C PRO A 330 16.91 7.64 -2.96
N ALA A 331 16.72 6.68 -2.06
CA ALA A 331 17.79 5.80 -1.59
C ALA A 331 18.24 4.80 -2.66
N VAL A 332 17.32 4.34 -3.52
CA VAL A 332 17.61 3.45 -4.64
C VAL A 332 18.26 4.22 -5.78
N ILE A 333 17.86 5.48 -6.02
CA ILE A 333 18.49 6.37 -6.99
C ILE A 333 19.92 6.71 -6.58
N GLU A 334 20.17 7.03 -5.31
CA GLU A 334 21.55 7.21 -4.82
C GLU A 334 22.38 5.95 -5.03
N ARG A 335 21.86 4.78 -4.65
CA ARG A 335 22.54 3.49 -4.95
C ARG A 335 22.78 3.28 -6.44
N MET A 336 21.86 3.73 -7.30
CA MET A 336 21.98 3.63 -8.75
C MET A 336 23.05 4.59 -9.29
N ARG A 337 23.23 5.77 -8.70
CA ARG A 337 24.35 6.68 -8.99
C ARG A 337 25.70 6.13 -8.51
N ASP A 338 25.71 5.45 -7.37
CA ASP A 338 26.92 4.74 -6.90
C ASP A 338 27.33 3.67 -7.92
N ILE A 339 26.36 2.86 -8.38
CA ILE A 339 26.59 1.85 -9.42
C ILE A 339 27.09 2.50 -10.72
N GLU A 340 26.49 3.61 -11.16
CA GLU A 340 26.96 4.37 -12.33
C GLU A 340 28.44 4.75 -12.19
N THR A 341 28.78 5.38 -11.06
CA THR A 341 30.14 5.85 -10.76
C THR A 341 31.14 4.69 -10.70
N GLU A 342 30.73 3.56 -10.12
CA GLU A 342 31.58 2.37 -9.97
C GLU A 342 31.85 1.69 -11.32
N ILE A 343 30.82 1.57 -12.17
CA ILE A 343 30.99 1.06 -13.54
C ILE A 343 31.95 1.95 -14.33
N GLU A 344 31.78 3.28 -14.25
CA GLU A 344 32.66 4.24 -14.94
C GLU A 344 34.09 4.24 -14.41
N ARG A 345 34.30 4.02 -13.11
CA ARG A 345 35.62 4.04 -12.48
C ARG A 345 36.42 2.77 -12.71
N GLU A 346 35.76 1.61 -12.67
CA GLU A 346 36.44 0.31 -12.57
C GLU A 346 36.34 -0.55 -13.83
N PHE A 347 35.38 -0.26 -14.71
CA PHE A 347 35.06 -1.14 -15.84
C PHE A 347 34.94 -0.44 -17.21
N MET A 348 35.14 0.89 -17.26
CA MET A 348 35.19 1.72 -18.48
C MET A 348 36.53 2.45 -18.57
#